data_AF-A0A2T7P6P9-F1
#
_entry.id   AF-A0A2T7P6P9-F1
#
_cell.length_a   1.000
_cell.length_b   1.000
_cell.length_c   1.000
_cell.angle_alpha   90.00
_cell.angle_beta   90.00
_cell.angle_gamma   90.00
#
_symmetry.space_group_name_H-M   'P 1'
#
loop_
_entity.id
_entity.type
_entity.pdbx_description
1 polymer ?
#
loop_
_entity_poly.entity_id
_entity_poly.type
_entity_poly.pdbx_seq_one_letter_code
_entity_poly.pdbx_strand_id
1 'polypeptide(L)'
;MAHDGECKETQDVCICPPILTPVCGADNITYPSQCEMDCNHVEKKHEGECTITPPACSCPSIYRPVCGLDNLTYDNECSLKCRGVHKAHDGECQHGPPVCACPLLYHPVCGVNGITYPNQCELECR
;
A
#
# COMPACT_ATOMS: atom_id res chain seq x y z
N MET A 1 3.63 -41.14 -20.19
CA MET A 1 4.90 -41.90 -20.24
C MET A 1 5.84 -41.24 -19.25
N ALA A 2 6.12 -41.90 -18.13
CA ALA A 2 7.19 -41.52 -17.21
C ALA A 2 8.36 -42.47 -17.46
N HIS A 3 9.58 -42.00 -17.27
CA HIS A 3 10.81 -42.78 -17.46
C HIS A 3 11.56 -42.85 -16.12
N ASP A 4 12.20 -43.99 -15.88
CA ASP A 4 12.97 -44.24 -14.66
C ASP A 4 14.31 -43.47 -14.67
N GLY A 5 14.56 -42.71 -13.61
CA GLY A 5 15.79 -41.94 -13.35
C GLY A 5 15.60 -40.90 -12.24
N GLU A 6 16.69 -40.41 -11.64
CA GLU A 6 16.63 -39.25 -10.74
C GLU A 6 16.28 -37.99 -11.54
N CYS A 7 15.39 -37.16 -10.99
CA CYS A 7 15.20 -35.78 -11.45
C CYS A 7 16.52 -35.03 -11.23
N LYS A 8 17.37 -34.98 -12.26
CA LYS A 8 18.48 -34.04 -12.26
C LYS A 8 17.87 -32.67 -12.49
N GLU A 9 17.97 -31.80 -11.48
CA GLU A 9 17.94 -30.36 -11.70
C GLU A 9 19.08 -30.06 -12.69
N THR A 10 18.76 -30.09 -13.98
CA THR A 10 19.45 -29.21 -14.90
C THR A 10 19.08 -27.83 -14.40
N GLN A 11 20.00 -27.14 -13.71
CA GLN A 11 19.93 -25.69 -13.61
C GLN A 11 19.66 -25.20 -15.02
N ASP A 12 18.42 -24.78 -15.27
CA ASP A 12 17.97 -24.33 -16.56
C ASP A 12 18.70 -23.02 -16.80
N VAL A 13 19.85 -23.11 -17.47
CA VAL A 13 20.63 -21.93 -17.83
C VAL A 13 19.83 -21.24 -18.92
N CYS A 14 19.04 -20.25 -18.51
CA CYS A 14 18.31 -19.37 -19.41
C CYS A 14 19.30 -18.60 -20.28
N ILE A 15 19.47 -19.01 -21.53
CA ILE A 15 20.21 -18.24 -22.53
C ILE A 15 19.19 -17.42 -23.30
N CYS A 16 18.94 -16.21 -22.82
CA CYS A 16 18.09 -15.24 -23.50
C CYS A 16 18.94 -14.19 -24.22
N PRO A 17 18.57 -13.77 -25.44
CA PRO A 17 19.16 -12.61 -26.07
C PRO A 17 18.90 -11.35 -25.22
N PRO A 18 19.78 -10.34 -25.25
CA PRO A 18 19.60 -9.09 -24.48
C PRO A 18 18.56 -8.18 -25.16
N ILE A 19 17.32 -8.66 -25.27
CA ILE A 19 16.18 -7.94 -25.82
C ILE A 19 15.40 -7.36 -24.65
N LEU A 20 15.20 -6.04 -24.65
CA LEU A 20 14.45 -5.34 -23.61
C LEU A 20 13.06 -4.99 -24.15
N THR A 21 12.18 -5.98 -24.16
CA THR A 21 10.76 -5.83 -24.47
C THR A 21 9.96 -6.35 -23.28
N PRO A 22 9.79 -5.53 -22.23
CA PRO A 22 9.25 -5.99 -20.96
C PRO A 22 7.87 -6.64 -21.10
N VAL A 23 7.63 -7.66 -20.29
CA VAL A 23 6.32 -8.33 -20.18
C VAL A 23 5.95 -8.48 -18.71
N CYS A 24 4.65 -8.48 -18.42
CA CYS A 24 4.14 -8.72 -17.08
C CYS A 24 3.70 -10.17 -16.94
N GLY A 25 4.28 -10.88 -15.97
CA GLY A 25 3.89 -12.24 -15.60
C GLY A 25 2.59 -12.29 -14.80
N ALA A 26 1.94 -13.45 -14.77
CA ALA A 26 0.76 -13.72 -13.96
C ALA A 26 1.03 -13.60 -12.44
N ASP A 27 2.30 -13.71 -12.05
CA ASP A 27 2.83 -13.47 -10.70
C ASP A 27 3.01 -11.98 -10.35
N ASN A 28 2.71 -11.07 -11.29
CA ASN A 28 2.92 -9.63 -11.19
C ASN A 28 4.40 -9.21 -11.12
N ILE A 29 5.30 -10.03 -11.66
CA ILE A 29 6.71 -9.67 -11.87
C ILE A 29 6.90 -9.19 -13.31
N THR A 30 7.62 -8.07 -13.47
CA THR A 30 8.06 -7.60 -14.78
C THR A 30 9.30 -8.38 -15.20
N TYR A 31 9.22 -9.05 -16.34
CA TYR A 31 10.36 -9.74 -16.96
C TYR A 31 10.95 -8.87 -18.09
N PRO A 32 12.28 -8.83 -18.26
CA PRO A 32 12.93 -8.03 -19.32
C PRO A 32 12.49 -8.39 -20.73
N SER A 33 12.16 -9.66 -20.97
CA SER A 33 11.51 -10.13 -22.18
C SER A 33 10.67 -11.38 -21.93
N GLN A 34 9.93 -11.79 -22.97
CA GLN A 34 9.17 -13.05 -22.99
C GLN A 34 10.06 -14.27 -22.72
N CYS A 35 11.31 -14.28 -23.19
CA CYS A 35 12.24 -15.40 -23.00
C CYS A 35 12.54 -15.63 -21.52
N GLU A 36 12.87 -14.57 -20.77
CA GLU A 36 13.15 -14.68 -19.34
C GLU A 36 11.90 -15.12 -18.57
N MET A 37 10.72 -14.62 -18.94
CA MET A 37 9.46 -15.04 -18.31
C MET A 37 9.17 -16.52 -18.55
N ASP A 38 9.27 -17.00 -19.80
CA ASP A 38 9.04 -18.39 -20.16
C ASP A 38 10.06 -19.32 -19.49
N CYS A 39 11.30 -18.85 -19.32
CA CYS A 39 12.34 -19.59 -18.60
C CYS A 39 12.06 -19.71 -17.10
N ASN A 40 11.30 -18.78 -16.53
CA ASN A 40 10.79 -18.88 -15.16
C ASN A 40 9.45 -19.64 -15.08
N HIS A 41 8.97 -20.19 -16.20
CA HIS A 41 7.70 -20.90 -16.29
C HIS A 41 6.49 -20.08 -15.82
N VAL A 42 6.51 -18.77 -16.08
CA VAL A 42 5.43 -17.86 -15.74
C VAL A 42 4.59 -17.55 -16.97
N GLU A 43 3.26 -17.60 -16.83
CA GLU A 43 2.34 -17.24 -17.91
C GLU A 43 2.30 -15.71 -18.11
N LYS A 44 2.21 -15.26 -19.37
CA LYS A 44 2.07 -13.83 -19.67
C LYS A 44 0.71 -13.31 -19.23
N LYS A 45 0.70 -12.28 -18.38
CA LYS A 45 -0.49 -11.51 -18.03
C LYS A 45 -0.81 -10.46 -19.11
N HIS A 46 0.17 -9.63 -19.47
CA HIS A 46 0.07 -8.66 -20.55
C HIS A 46 1.46 -8.21 -21.03
N GLU A 47 1.51 -7.54 -22.18
CA GLU A 47 2.73 -6.91 -22.67
C GLU A 47 3.07 -5.63 -21.90
N GLY A 48 4.34 -5.25 -21.87
CA GLY A 48 4.84 -4.13 -21.07
C GLY A 48 5.10 -4.50 -19.61
N GLU A 49 5.63 -3.54 -18.86
CA GLU A 49 5.92 -3.72 -17.44
C GLU A 49 4.64 -3.95 -16.63
N CYS A 50 4.72 -4.76 -15.57
CA CYS A 50 3.66 -4.83 -14.59
C CYS A 50 3.42 -3.45 -14.02
N THR A 51 2.28 -2.88 -14.36
CA THR A 51 1.82 -1.70 -13.68
C THR A 51 1.17 -2.15 -12.39
N ILE A 52 1.67 -1.68 -11.26
CA ILE A 52 0.85 -1.60 -10.04
C ILE A 52 -0.16 -0.47 -10.26
N THR A 53 -0.89 -0.50 -11.38
CA THR A 53 -2.05 0.37 -11.50
C THR A 53 -3.04 -0.23 -10.52
N PRO A 54 -3.41 0.49 -9.44
CA PRO A 54 -4.61 0.09 -8.72
C PRO A 54 -5.70 -0.10 -9.77
N PRO A 55 -6.59 -1.09 -9.62
CA PRO A 55 -7.67 -1.32 -10.58
C PRO A 55 -8.24 0.03 -11.03
N ALA A 56 -8.44 0.22 -12.33
CA ALA A 56 -8.99 1.46 -12.85
C ALA A 56 -10.38 1.66 -12.23
N CYS A 57 -10.42 2.37 -11.12
CA CYS A 57 -11.63 2.53 -10.35
C CYS A 57 -12.39 3.69 -10.92
N SER A 58 -13.49 3.37 -11.60
CA SER A 58 -14.50 4.34 -11.98
C SER A 58 -15.28 4.78 -10.73
N CYS A 59 -14.65 5.63 -9.92
CA CYS A 59 -15.31 6.28 -8.79
C CYS A 59 -15.70 7.71 -9.16
N PRO A 60 -16.87 8.20 -8.71
CA PRO A 60 -17.23 9.60 -8.88
C PRO A 60 -16.29 10.49 -8.05
N SER A 61 -15.94 11.67 -8.59
CA SER A 61 -15.14 12.69 -7.89
C SER A 61 -15.96 13.46 -6.85
N ILE A 62 -16.70 12.75 -6.01
CA ILE A 62 -17.49 13.31 -4.91
C ILE A 62 -16.65 13.26 -3.64
N TYR A 63 -16.49 14.40 -2.97
CA TYR A 63 -15.78 14.47 -1.70
C TYR A 63 -16.72 14.17 -0.52
N ARG A 64 -16.59 12.98 0.05
CA ARG A 64 -17.27 12.48 1.26
C ARG A 64 -16.29 11.61 2.03
N PRO A 65 -15.33 12.22 2.74
CA PRO A 65 -14.14 11.51 3.19
C PRO A 65 -14.46 10.39 4.18
N VAL A 66 -13.66 9.33 4.13
CA VAL A 66 -13.70 8.20 5.07
C VAL A 66 -12.29 7.83 5.51
N CYS A 67 -12.15 7.36 6.74
CA CYS A 67 -10.87 6.88 7.26
C CYS A 67 -10.80 5.36 7.11
N GLY A 68 -9.72 4.86 6.49
CA GLY A 68 -9.42 3.43 6.39
C GLY A 68 -8.76 2.87 7.64
N LEU A 69 -8.81 1.55 7.83
CA LEU A 69 -8.07 0.86 8.91
C LEU A 69 -6.55 0.96 8.76
N ASP A 70 -6.07 1.37 7.59
CA ASP A 70 -4.67 1.68 7.31
C ASP A 70 -4.27 3.12 7.72
N ASN A 71 -5.17 3.83 8.40
CA ASN A 71 -5.02 5.24 8.75
C ASN A 71 -4.79 6.14 7.53
N LEU A 72 -5.41 5.84 6.38
CA LEU A 72 -5.43 6.75 5.23
C LEU A 72 -6.83 7.34 5.03
N THR A 73 -6.88 8.62 4.71
CA THR A 73 -8.11 9.31 4.29
C THR A 73 -8.37 9.03 2.82
N TYR A 74 -9.58 8.59 2.51
CA TYR A 74 -10.05 8.37 1.15
C TYR A 74 -11.14 9.38 0.81
N ASP A 75 -11.09 9.94 -0.41
CA ASP A 75 -12.07 10.94 -0.89
C ASP A 75 -13.52 10.51 -0.71
N ASN A 76 -13.80 9.21 -0.86
CA ASN A 76 -15.09 8.62 -0.60
C ASN A 76 -15.02 7.10 -0.39
N GLU A 77 -16.14 6.51 -0.02
CA GLU A 77 -16.25 5.07 0.22
C GLU A 77 -15.99 4.23 -1.05
N CYS A 78 -16.21 4.77 -2.25
CA CYS A 78 -15.86 4.08 -3.50
C CYS A 78 -14.34 3.97 -3.64
N SER A 79 -13.58 5.04 -3.41
CA SER A 79 -12.12 5.02 -3.49
C SER A 79 -11.49 4.14 -2.39
N LEU A 80 -12.10 4.07 -1.21
CA LEU A 80 -11.71 3.13 -0.15
C LEU A 80 -11.92 1.65 -0.58
N LYS A 81 -13.11 1.31 -1.07
CA LYS A 81 -13.44 -0.06 -1.53
C LYS A 81 -12.61 -0.46 -2.75
N CYS A 82 -12.38 0.47 -3.66
CA CYS A 82 -11.49 0.32 -4.81
C CYS A 82 -10.10 -0.16 -4.42
N ARG A 83 -9.57 0.37 -3.31
CA ARG A 83 -8.26 -0.01 -2.77
C ARG A 83 -8.30 -1.26 -1.89
N GLY A 84 -9.48 -1.86 -1.68
CA GLY A 84 -9.64 -3.07 -0.86
C GLY A 84 -9.43 -2.84 0.63
N VAL A 85 -9.54 -1.60 1.10
CA VAL A 85 -9.36 -1.24 2.51
C VAL A 85 -10.70 -1.22 3.23
N HIS A 86 -10.73 -1.68 4.48
CA HIS A 86 -11.93 -1.62 5.32
C HIS A 86 -12.06 -0.23 5.97
N LYS A 87 -13.29 0.26 6.09
CA LYS A 87 -13.60 1.55 6.72
C LYS A 87 -13.42 1.44 8.24
N ALA A 88 -12.65 2.36 8.82
CA ALA A 88 -12.56 2.56 10.26
C ALA A 88 -13.73 3.43 10.77
N HIS A 89 -13.89 4.63 10.21
CA HIS A 89 -15.00 5.53 10.51
C HIS A 89 -15.30 6.48 9.34
N ASP A 90 -16.45 7.14 9.39
CA ASP A 90 -16.78 8.23 8.47
C ASP A 90 -16.00 9.50 8.83
N GLY A 91 -15.69 10.34 7.82
CA GLY A 91 -14.82 11.50 7.98
C GLY A 91 -13.35 11.19 7.70
N GLU A 92 -12.53 12.23 7.63
CA GLU A 92 -11.07 12.10 7.43
C GLU A 92 -10.42 11.43 8.65
N CYS A 93 -9.33 10.71 8.43
CA CYS A 93 -8.51 10.22 9.54
C CYS A 93 -7.95 11.41 10.32
N GLN A 94 -7.88 11.26 11.64
CA GLN A 94 -7.27 12.25 12.51
C GLN A 94 -5.76 12.02 12.54
N HIS A 95 -5.02 12.71 11.67
CA HIS A 95 -3.54 12.64 11.60
C HIS A 95 -2.81 13.66 12.49
N GLY A 96 -3.54 14.39 13.32
CA GLY A 96 -2.97 15.31 14.29
C GLY A 96 -3.11 14.78 15.71
N PRO A 97 -2.28 15.23 16.66
CA PRO A 97 -2.71 15.23 18.05
C PRO A 97 -4.09 15.92 18.11
N PRO A 98 -5.01 15.47 18.98
CA PRO A 98 -6.31 16.10 19.13
C PRO A 98 -6.12 17.62 19.21
N VAL A 99 -6.92 18.38 18.46
CA VAL A 99 -6.86 19.85 18.52
C VAL A 99 -7.22 20.25 19.95
N CYS A 100 -6.19 20.60 20.73
CA CYS A 100 -6.35 21.02 22.11
C CYS A 100 -6.96 22.42 22.15
N ALA A 101 -8.28 22.48 22.19
CA ALA A 101 -9.01 23.71 22.44
C ALA A 101 -8.94 24.06 23.95
N CYS A 102 -7.76 24.46 24.41
CA CYS A 102 -7.54 24.86 25.80
C CYS A 102 -7.60 26.39 25.94
N PRO A 103 -8.12 26.91 27.07
CA PRO A 103 -7.97 28.32 27.41
C PRO A 103 -6.49 28.70 27.48
N LEU A 104 -6.13 29.92 27.04
CA LEU A 104 -4.77 30.47 27.17
C LEU A 104 -4.43 30.89 28.63
N LEU A 105 -4.95 30.15 29.61
CA LEU A 105 -4.70 30.36 31.03
C LEU A 105 -3.36 29.69 31.38
N TYR A 106 -2.47 30.44 32.01
CA TYR A 106 -1.16 29.95 32.44
C TYR A 106 -1.21 29.49 33.91
N HIS A 107 -1.34 28.19 34.10
CA HIS A 107 -1.31 27.49 35.40
C HIS A 107 -0.45 26.23 35.26
N PRO A 108 0.89 26.36 35.26
CA PRO A 108 1.77 25.33 34.74
C PRO A 108 1.75 24.05 35.59
N VAL A 109 1.80 22.91 34.91
CA VAL A 109 1.82 21.57 35.52
C VAL A 109 2.99 20.75 34.96
N CYS A 110 3.66 19.98 35.83
CA CYS A 110 4.75 19.10 35.42
C CYS A 110 4.19 17.71 35.09
N GLY A 111 4.32 17.30 33.83
CA GLY A 111 3.95 15.95 33.38
C GLY A 111 4.92 14.90 33.89
N VAL A 112 4.47 13.64 33.96
CA VAL A 112 5.31 12.50 34.35
C VAL A 112 6.50 12.26 33.41
N ASN A 113 6.44 12.82 32.20
CA ASN A 113 7.52 12.84 31.21
C ASN A 113 8.55 13.95 31.45
N GLY A 114 8.43 14.73 32.54
CA GLY A 114 9.32 15.84 32.86
C GLY A 114 9.12 17.09 32.01
N ILE A 115 8.02 17.16 31.24
CA ILE A 115 7.67 18.33 30.44
C ILE A 115 6.72 19.22 31.26
N THR A 116 6.98 20.53 31.30
CA THR A 116 6.05 21.51 31.87
C THR A 116 5.03 21.93 30.82
N TYR A 117 3.76 21.75 31.14
CA TYR A 117 2.63 22.16 30.30
C TYR A 117 2.06 23.50 30.81
N PRO A 118 1.58 24.40 29.93
CA PRO A 118 1.03 25.70 30.33
C PRO A 118 -0.17 25.63 31.27
N ASN A 119 -1.00 24.58 31.14
CA ASN A 119 -2.11 24.29 32.04
C ASN A 119 -2.49 22.80 32.02
N GLN A 120 -3.38 22.42 32.95
CA GLN A 120 -3.90 21.06 33.08
C GLN A 120 -4.61 20.56 31.82
N CYS A 121 -5.37 21.43 31.13
CA CYS A 121 -6.04 21.08 29.88
C CYS A 121 -5.03 20.66 28.81
N GLU A 122 -3.92 21.39 28.67
CA GLU A 122 -2.85 21.05 27.73
C GLU A 122 -2.06 19.78 28.12
N LEU A 123 -2.02 19.43 29.41
CA LEU A 123 -1.45 18.17 29.88
C LEU A 123 -2.39 16.97 29.60
N GLU A 124 -3.69 17.14 29.81
CA GLU A 124 -4.72 16.10 29.63
C GLU A 124 -5.15 15.91 28.17
N CYS A 125 -4.84 16.86 27.30
CA CYS A 125 -5.15 16.79 25.89
C CYS A 125 -4.20 15.82 25.15
N ARG A 126 -4.54 14.52 25.18
CA ARG A 126 -3.86 13.44 24.46
C ARG A 126 -4.83 12.34 24.03
#